data_AF-A0A3C1YWG6-F1
#
_entry.id   AF-A0A3C1YWG6-F1
#
_cell.length_a   1.000
_cell.length_b   1.000
_cell.length_c   1.000
_cell.angle_alpha   90.00
_cell.angle_beta   90.00
_cell.angle_gamma   90.00
#
_symmetry.space_group_name_H-M   'P 1'
#
loop_
_entity.id
_entity.type
_entity.pdbx_description
1 polymer ?
#
loop_
_entity_poly.entity_id
_entity_poly.type
_entity_poly.pdbx_seq_one_letter_code
_entity_poly.pdbx_strand_id
1 'polypeptide(L)'
;QVGRHDNFFELGGDSITSLQVLAKAHREGITLTPRQLFEHPTVASAAAVAVIGTVDAIVPSADEQDPGRIVDVELSDEEMENLLKEIG
;
A
#
# COMPACT_ATOMS: atom_id res chain seq x y z
N GLN A 1 11.57 -17.92 3.48
CA GLN A 1 12.48 -16.77 3.33
C GLN A 1 12.07 -16.06 2.05
N VAL A 2 11.91 -14.73 2.07
CA VAL A 2 11.48 -13.94 0.89
C VAL A 2 12.67 -13.11 0.41
N GLY A 3 13.01 -13.25 -0.87
CA GLY A 3 14.05 -12.50 -1.57
C GLY A 3 13.52 -11.17 -2.12
N ARG A 4 14.43 -10.22 -2.33
CA ARG A 4 14.06 -8.88 -2.87
C ARG A 4 13.57 -8.90 -4.32
N HIS A 5 13.76 -10.02 -5.01
CA HIS A 5 13.36 -10.26 -6.39
C HIS A 5 12.17 -11.22 -6.50
N ASP A 6 11.66 -11.71 -5.36
CA ASP A 6 10.49 -12.57 -5.37
C ASP A 6 9.26 -11.73 -5.70
N ASN A 7 8.41 -12.23 -6.59
CA ASN A 7 7.19 -11.58 -6.96
C ASN A 7 6.17 -11.70 -5.82
N PHE A 8 5.70 -10.56 -5.33
CA PHE A 8 4.75 -10.44 -4.24
C PHE A 8 3.47 -11.26 -4.47
N PHE A 9 2.92 -11.24 -5.69
CA PHE A 9 1.68 -11.95 -6.02
C PHE A 9 1.91 -13.45 -6.20
N GLU A 10 3.07 -13.88 -6.70
CA GLU A 10 3.41 -15.31 -6.78
C GLU A 10 3.62 -15.94 -5.39
N LEU A 11 4.01 -15.13 -4.41
CA LEU A 11 4.09 -15.53 -3.00
C LEU A 11 2.72 -15.60 -2.30
N GLY A 12 1.61 -15.36 -3.03
CA GLY A 12 0.26 -15.33 -2.48
C GLY A 12 -0.18 -13.97 -1.97
N GLY A 13 0.51 -12.89 -2.37
CA GLY A 13 0.03 -11.53 -2.18
C GLY A 13 -1.28 -11.30 -2.92
N ASP A 14 -2.18 -10.59 -2.27
CA ASP A 14 -3.52 -10.24 -2.75
C ASP A 14 -3.80 -8.76 -2.53
N SER A 15 -5.02 -8.31 -2.83
CA SER A 15 -5.41 -6.91 -2.66
C SER A 15 -5.31 -6.43 -1.21
N ILE A 16 -5.68 -7.27 -0.23
CA ILE A 16 -5.69 -6.89 1.18
C ILE A 16 -4.27 -6.72 1.69
N THR A 17 -3.42 -7.72 1.43
CA THR A 17 -2.01 -7.70 1.83
C THR A 17 -1.22 -6.62 1.09
N SER A 18 -1.57 -6.31 -0.17
CA SER A 18 -1.03 -5.16 -0.90
C SER A 18 -1.27 -3.85 -0.16
N LEU A 19 -2.51 -3.59 0.26
CA LEU A 19 -2.87 -2.38 0.99
C LEU A 19 -2.20 -2.31 2.36
N GLN A 20 -2.10 -3.43 3.07
CA GLN A 20 -1.39 -3.50 4.35
C GLN A 20 0.10 -3.15 4.20
N VAL A 21 0.74 -3.63 3.14
CA VAL A 21 2.14 -3.29 2.82
C VAL A 21 2.27 -1.79 2.52
N LEU A 22 1.38 -1.23 1.69
CA LEU A 22 1.40 0.19 1.35
C LEU A 22 1.16 1.09 2.57
N ALA A 23 0.17 0.76 3.42
CA ALA A 23 -0.10 1.50 4.65
C ALA A 23 1.08 1.43 5.62
N LYS A 24 1.75 0.27 5.72
CA LYS A 24 2.96 0.13 6.53
C LYS A 24 4.12 0.94 5.95
N ALA A 25 4.37 0.86 4.65
CA ALA A 25 5.40 1.64 3.96
C ALA A 25 5.19 3.15 4.18
N HIS A 26 3.96 3.61 4.04
CA HIS A 26 3.61 5.02 4.22
C HIS A 26 3.91 5.53 5.64
N ARG A 27 3.66 4.71 6.67
CA ARG A 27 4.04 5.05 8.07
C ARG A 27 5.54 5.20 8.27
N GLU A 28 6.34 4.56 7.44
CA GLU A 28 7.81 4.67 7.42
C GLU A 28 8.30 5.78 6.46
N GLY A 29 7.40 6.62 5.93
CA GLY A 29 7.73 7.69 4.98
C GLY A 29 7.99 7.18 3.55
N ILE A 30 7.60 5.95 3.23
CA ILE A 30 7.76 5.34 1.91
C ILE A 30 6.41 5.37 1.20
N THR A 31 6.29 6.21 0.19
CA THR A 31 5.06 6.33 -0.60
C THR A 31 5.14 5.44 -1.84
N LEU A 32 4.15 4.56 -1.96
CA LEU A 32 3.91 3.69 -3.12
C LEU A 32 2.41 3.66 -3.40
N THR A 33 2.04 3.53 -4.67
CA THR A 33 0.64 3.34 -5.08
C THR A 33 0.34 1.86 -5.34
N PRO A 34 -0.94 1.42 -5.27
CA PRO A 34 -1.33 0.07 -5.67
C PRO A 34 -0.90 -0.27 -7.09
N ARG A 35 -1.09 0.67 -8.03
CA ARG A 35 -0.65 0.52 -9.42
C ARG A 35 0.86 0.28 -9.53
N GLN A 36 1.67 1.05 -8.81
CA GLN A 36 3.12 0.85 -8.78
C GLN A 36 3.50 -0.52 -8.22
N LEU A 37 2.82 -1.02 -7.19
CA LEU A 37 3.07 -2.35 -6.64
C LEU A 37 2.71 -3.45 -7.64
N PHE A 38 1.63 -3.29 -8.41
CA PHE A 38 1.25 -4.19 -9.49
C PHE A 38 2.26 -4.19 -10.65
N GLU A 39 2.67 -3.02 -11.12
CA GLU A 39 3.65 -2.86 -12.21
C GLU A 39 5.07 -3.28 -11.79
N HIS A 40 5.38 -3.21 -10.49
CA HIS A 40 6.70 -3.49 -9.92
C HIS A 40 6.62 -4.46 -8.72
N PRO A 41 6.22 -5.72 -8.92
CA PRO A 41 5.79 -6.64 -7.87
C PRO A 41 6.92 -7.21 -7.00
N THR A 42 8.16 -6.75 -7.14
CA THR A 42 9.28 -7.18 -6.29
C THR A 42 9.72 -6.03 -5.39
N VAL A 43 10.29 -6.33 -4.23
CA VAL A 43 10.83 -5.30 -3.32
C VAL A 43 11.86 -4.42 -4.04
N ALA A 44 12.72 -5.01 -4.87
CA ALA A 44 13.74 -4.28 -5.62
C ALA A 44 13.13 -3.33 -6.66
N SER A 45 12.10 -3.76 -7.39
CA SER A 45 11.44 -2.92 -8.40
C SER A 45 10.54 -1.86 -7.78
N ALA A 46 9.79 -2.19 -6.73
CA ALA A 46 8.96 -1.23 -6.01
C ALA A 46 9.81 -0.13 -5.37
N ALA A 47 10.95 -0.49 -4.76
CA ALA A 47 11.87 0.48 -4.18
C ALA A 47 12.45 1.46 -5.23
N ALA A 48 12.56 1.06 -6.50
CA ALA A 48 13.08 1.92 -7.56
C ALA A 48 12.09 3.04 -7.96
N VAL A 49 10.79 2.88 -7.67
CA VAL A 49 9.73 3.84 -7.99
C VAL A 49 9.09 4.48 -6.76
N ALA A 50 9.44 4.00 -5.57
CA ALA A 50 8.97 4.56 -4.31
C ALA A 50 9.53 5.98 -4.08
N VAL A 51 8.71 6.82 -3.47
CA VAL A 51 9.14 8.16 -3.03
C VAL A 51 9.39 8.14 -1.53
N ILE A 52 10.52 8.66 -1.10
CA ILE A 52 10.86 8.81 0.33
C ILE A 52 10.49 10.23 0.75
N GLY A 53 9.51 10.35 1.63
CA GLY A 53 9.12 11.60 2.29
C GLY A 53 9.52 11.60 3.76
N THR A 54 9.80 12.77 4.33
CA THR A 54 9.79 12.94 5.78
C THR A 54 8.33 12.89 6.24
N VAL A 55 8.02 12.09 7.26
CA VAL A 55 6.69 12.00 7.88
C VAL A 55 6.36 13.29 8.66
N ASP A 56 6.36 14.44 7.99
CA ASP A 56 5.88 15.70 8.55
C ASP A 56 4.45 15.97 8.08
N ALA A 57 3.54 15.89 9.06
CA ALA A 57 2.16 16.36 9.09
C ALA A 57 1.17 15.72 8.09
N ILE A 58 0.62 14.57 8.49
CA ILE A 58 -0.83 14.42 8.46
C ILE A 58 -1.29 14.60 9.91
N VAL A 59 -1.71 15.81 10.27
CA VAL A 59 -2.74 15.97 11.30
C VAL A 59 -4.04 15.58 10.59
N PRO A 60 -4.63 14.41 10.87
CA PRO A 60 -6.04 14.24 10.52
C PRO A 60 -6.78 15.27 11.36
N SER A 61 -7.36 16.28 10.73
CA SER A 61 -8.45 17.04 11.36
C SER A 61 -9.63 16.09 11.49
N ALA A 62 -9.55 15.21 12.47
CA ALA A 62 -10.64 14.42 13.00
C ALA A 62 -10.72 14.84 14.46
N ASP A 63 -11.71 15.68 14.77
CA ASP A 63 -12.17 15.82 16.14
C ASP A 63 -12.44 14.38 16.63
N GLU A 64 -11.61 13.94 17.58
CA GLU A 64 -11.73 12.69 18.32
C GLU A 64 -11.68 11.37 17.50
N GLN A 65 -10.48 10.83 17.26
CA GLN A 65 -10.31 9.41 16.92
C GLN A 65 -9.25 8.76 17.82
N ASP A 66 -9.78 7.86 18.64
CA ASP A 66 -9.13 6.88 19.51
C ASP A 66 -7.79 6.33 18.93
N PRO A 67 -6.65 6.54 19.63
CA PRO A 67 -5.32 6.11 19.17
C PRO A 67 -5.14 4.57 19.14
N GLY A 68 -6.16 3.79 19.51
CA GLY A 68 -6.16 2.33 19.43
C GLY A 68 -6.74 1.73 18.14
N ARG A 69 -7.38 2.51 17.26
CA ARG A 69 -8.06 1.95 16.08
C ARG A 69 -7.12 1.84 14.89
N ILE A 70 -6.76 0.61 14.54
CA ILE A 70 -6.29 0.28 13.20
C ILE A 70 -7.32 0.88 12.24
N VAL A 71 -6.91 1.76 11.34
CA VAL A 71 -7.77 2.22 10.24
C VAL A 71 -8.11 0.99 9.42
N ASP A 72 -9.28 0.42 9.66
CA ASP A 72 -9.93 -0.52 8.76
C ASP A 72 -10.11 0.25 7.45
N VAL A 73 -9.20 0.04 6.50
CA VAL A 73 -9.36 0.53 5.13
C VAL A 73 -10.42 -0.36 4.50
N GLU A 74 -11.68 -0.10 4.80
CA GLU A 74 -12.81 -0.60 4.01
C GLU A 74 -12.81 0.17 2.69
N LEU A 75 -12.13 -0.38 1.68
CA LEU A 75 -12.42 -0.02 0.30
C LEU A 75 -13.77 -0.63 -0.04
N SER A 76 -14.71 0.19 -0.49
CA SER A 76 -15.98 -0.31 -1.01
C SER A 76 -15.71 -1.23 -2.20
N ASP A 77 -16.60 -2.19 -2.42
CA ASP A 77 -16.51 -3.12 -3.55
C ASP A 77 -16.37 -2.38 -4.89
N GLU A 78 -16.94 -1.18 -5.00
CA GLU A 78 -16.87 -0.30 -6.16
C GLU A 78 -15.46 0.23 -6.44
N GLU A 79 -14.73 0.66 -5.39
CA GLU A 79 -13.35 1.14 -5.53
C GLU A 79 -12.39 0.02 -5.93
N MET A 80 -12.63 -1.20 -5.42
CA MET A 80 -11.89 -2.40 -5.82
C MET A 80 -12.15 -2.76 -7.28
N GLU A 81 -13.41 -2.71 -7.72
CA GLU A 81 -13.79 -3.03 -9.11
C GLU A 81 -13.21 -2.02 -10.10
N ASN A 82 -13.16 -0.74 -9.73
CA ASN A 82 -12.55 0.32 -10.53
C ASN A 82 -11.04 0.12 -10.66
N LEU A 83 -10.36 -0.28 -9.59
CA LEU A 83 -8.94 -0.60 -9.62
C LEU A 83 -8.64 -1.81 -10.51
N LEU A 84 -9.50 -2.83 -10.46
CA LEU A 84 -9.40 -4.03 -11.30
C LEU A 84 -9.69 -3.73 -12.78
N LYS A 85 -10.58 -2.78 -13.09
CA LYS A 85 -10.88 -2.35 -14.46
C LYS A 85 -9.77 -1.54 -15.11
N GLU A 86 -8.96 -0.83 -14.33
CA GLU A 86 -7.87 0.01 -14.86
C GLU A 86 -6.57 -0.79 -15.16
N ILE A 87 -6.50 -2.03 -14.67
CA ILE A 87 -5.37 -2.96 -14.88
C ILE A 87 -5.68 -3.98 -16.01
N GLY A 88 -6.91 -4.00 -16.53
CA GLY A 88 -7.33 -4.80 -17.70
C GLY A 88 -7.19 -4.06 -19.02
#